data_AF-A0A420Y890-F1
#
_entry.id   AF-A0A420Y890-F1
#
_cell.length_a   1.000
_cell.length_b   1.000
_cell.length_c   1.000
_cell.angle_alpha   90.00
_cell.angle_beta   90.00
_cell.angle_gamma   90.00
#
_symmetry.space_group_name_H-M   'P 1'
#
loop_
_entity.id
_entity.type
_entity.pdbx_description
1 polymer ?
#
loop_
_entity_poly.entity_id
_entity_poly.type
_entity_poly.pdbx_seq_one_letter_code
_entity_poly.pdbx_strand_id
1 'polypeptide(L)'
;MFNLKTTTLFLAGSVLSLFSSVSAQDTQYPEPITLGILGYPHGHQLLAWSPTRTSMVDACNGYEKPTRTVIQVDNSGYPSNPICNHVFSLDGYEGLELLCAGNETLGTMPQVTAIATNGTQTHRCVELPYGNGFYSTPCDETHITSISQSFACQ
;
A
#
# COMPACT_ATOMS: atom_id res chain seq x y z
N MET A 1 -68.50 -42.07 -33.51
CA MET A 1 -67.62 -42.80 -32.56
C MET A 1 -66.67 -41.79 -31.94
N PHE A 2 -66.75 -41.64 -30.62
CA PHE A 2 -65.93 -40.76 -29.81
C PHE A 2 -64.49 -41.30 -29.69
N ASN A 3 -63.50 -40.41 -29.64
CA ASN A 3 -62.34 -40.64 -28.78
C ASN A 3 -61.72 -39.29 -28.36
N LEU A 4 -61.85 -39.02 -27.07
CA LEU A 4 -61.26 -37.94 -26.32
C LEU A 4 -59.95 -38.47 -25.72
N LYS A 5 -58.81 -37.79 -25.95
CA LYS A 5 -57.62 -37.96 -25.11
C LYS A 5 -56.97 -36.62 -24.82
N THR A 6 -57.16 -36.20 -23.58
CA THR A 6 -56.49 -35.12 -22.84
C THR A 6 -55.06 -35.55 -22.49
N THR A 7 -54.03 -34.73 -22.75
CA THR A 7 -52.74 -34.80 -22.02
C THR A 7 -51.98 -33.45 -22.08
N THR A 8 -52.08 -32.72 -20.97
CA THR A 8 -51.06 -32.00 -20.17
C THR A 8 -49.94 -31.15 -20.79
N LEU A 9 -49.89 -29.90 -20.30
CA LEU A 9 -48.83 -28.86 -20.30
C LEU A 9 -47.40 -29.36 -20.04
N PHE A 10 -46.41 -28.68 -20.64
CA PHE A 10 -45.19 -28.24 -19.95
C PHE A 10 -44.74 -26.86 -20.46
N LEU A 11 -44.79 -25.85 -19.59
CA LEU A 11 -44.03 -24.60 -19.74
C LEU A 11 -42.57 -24.89 -19.38
N ALA A 12 -41.64 -24.57 -20.27
CA ALA A 12 -40.22 -24.44 -19.92
C ALA A 12 -39.81 -22.99 -20.19
N GLY A 13 -39.93 -22.15 -19.15
CA GLY A 13 -39.39 -20.79 -19.15
C GLY A 13 -37.87 -20.85 -19.21
N SER A 14 -37.31 -20.29 -20.28
CA SER A 14 -35.87 -20.09 -20.42
C SER A 14 -35.46 -18.92 -19.52
N VAL A 15 -34.90 -19.23 -18.35
CA VAL A 15 -34.25 -18.24 -17.48
C VAL A 15 -32.92 -17.86 -18.15
N LEU A 16 -32.88 -16.75 -18.89
CA LEU A 16 -31.61 -16.14 -19.29
C LEU A 16 -30.96 -15.56 -18.04
N SER A 17 -29.97 -16.28 -17.50
CA SER A 17 -29.02 -15.73 -16.53
C SER A 17 -28.17 -14.67 -17.22
N LEU A 18 -28.53 -13.40 -17.02
CA LEU A 18 -27.65 -12.28 -17.29
C LEU A 18 -26.50 -12.35 -16.28
N PHE A 19 -25.35 -12.89 -16.69
CA PHE A 19 -24.12 -12.72 -15.94
C PHE A 19 -23.70 -11.26 -16.08
N SER A 20 -24.01 -10.45 -15.08
CA SER A 20 -23.40 -9.15 -14.89
C SER A 20 -21.91 -9.37 -14.64
N SER A 21 -21.09 -9.18 -15.66
CA SER A 21 -19.65 -9.04 -15.50
C SER A 21 -19.39 -7.76 -14.70
N VAL A 22 -19.18 -7.92 -13.40
CA VAL A 22 -18.48 -6.92 -12.59
C VAL A 22 -17.10 -6.74 -13.22
N SER A 23 -16.87 -5.61 -13.87
CA SER A 23 -15.50 -5.19 -14.14
C SER A 23 -14.90 -4.85 -12.78
N ALA A 24 -13.94 -5.64 -12.31
CA ALA A 24 -12.98 -5.14 -11.34
C ALA A 24 -12.37 -3.88 -11.98
N GLN A 25 -12.67 -2.70 -11.43
CA GLN A 25 -11.94 -1.51 -11.79
C GLN A 25 -10.51 -1.77 -11.33
N ASP A 26 -9.64 -1.94 -12.30
CA ASP A 26 -8.20 -1.96 -12.13
C ASP A 26 -7.78 -0.55 -11.69
N THR A 27 -7.99 -0.25 -10.41
CA THR A 27 -7.42 0.94 -9.77
C THR A 27 -5.97 0.63 -9.45
N GLN A 28 -5.18 0.34 -10.48
CA GLN A 28 -3.74 0.34 -10.36
C GLN A 28 -3.33 1.79 -10.13
N TYR A 29 -2.84 2.09 -8.93
CA TYR A 29 -2.21 3.37 -8.64
C TYR A 29 -1.03 3.54 -9.62
N PRO A 30 -1.04 4.52 -10.54
CA PRO A 30 -0.12 4.52 -11.67
C PRO A 30 1.24 5.13 -11.34
N GLU A 31 1.35 5.85 -10.22
CA GLU A 31 2.57 6.56 -9.84
C GLU A 31 3.46 5.69 -8.94
N PRO A 32 4.78 5.65 -9.18
CA PRO A 32 5.68 4.95 -8.27
C PRO A 32 5.60 5.49 -6.84
N ILE A 33 5.59 4.57 -5.86
CA ILE A 33 5.52 4.88 -4.43
C ILE A 33 6.90 4.72 -3.82
N THR A 34 7.30 5.68 -2.98
CA THR A 34 8.51 5.57 -2.18
C THR A 34 8.16 5.22 -0.75
N LEU A 35 8.94 4.32 -0.14
CA LEU A 35 8.88 4.05 1.30
C LEU A 35 10.17 4.45 1.99
N GLY A 36 10.05 4.94 3.21
CA GLY A 36 11.21 5.38 3.97
C GLY A 36 10.92 5.70 5.41
N ILE A 37 11.96 6.05 6.14
CA ILE A 37 11.94 6.25 7.59
C ILE A 37 12.23 7.70 7.91
N LEU A 38 11.34 8.33 8.69
CA LEU A 38 11.57 9.61 9.34
C LEU A 38 11.98 9.39 10.79
N GLY A 39 13.25 9.63 11.11
CA GLY A 39 13.79 9.52 12.47
C GLY A 39 13.78 10.84 13.23
N TYR A 40 13.62 10.75 14.55
CA TYR A 40 13.67 11.85 15.52
C TYR A 40 14.21 11.33 16.87
N PRO A 41 14.54 12.19 17.87
CA PRO A 41 15.37 11.80 19.02
C PRO A 41 14.84 10.65 19.87
N HIS A 42 13.54 10.37 19.80
CA HIS A 42 12.86 9.34 20.59
C HIS A 42 12.02 8.39 19.75
N GLY A 43 12.34 8.23 18.46
CA GLY A 43 11.58 7.32 17.62
C GLY A 43 11.77 7.52 16.13
N HIS A 44 10.94 6.83 15.38
CA HIS A 44 10.85 6.98 13.94
C HIS A 44 9.44 6.71 13.44
N GLN A 45 9.19 7.12 12.21
CA GLN A 45 7.98 6.84 11.47
C GLN A 45 8.32 6.13 10.18
N LEU A 46 7.57 5.08 9.85
CA LEU A 46 7.54 4.57 8.48
C LEU A 46 6.56 5.42 7.68
N LEU A 47 7.01 5.88 6.53
CA LEU A 47 6.28 6.77 5.63
C LEU A 47 6.17 6.15 4.25
N ALA A 48 5.09 6.48 3.55
CA ALA A 48 5.02 6.37 2.11
C ALA A 48 4.86 7.77 1.51
N TRP A 49 5.47 8.04 0.36
CA TRP A 49 5.25 9.26 -0.38
C TRP A 49 5.25 9.04 -1.89
N SER A 50 4.51 9.91 -2.58
CA SER A 50 4.35 9.91 -4.03
C SER A 50 4.17 11.36 -4.51
N PRO A 51 4.65 11.70 -5.72
CA PRO A 51 5.42 10.85 -6.64
C PRO A 51 6.85 10.61 -6.13
N THR A 52 7.53 9.55 -6.60
CA THR A 52 8.94 9.24 -6.25
C THR A 52 9.91 10.40 -6.46
N ARG A 53 9.61 11.32 -7.38
CA ARG A 53 10.40 12.54 -7.63
C ARG A 53 10.30 13.60 -6.52
N THR A 54 9.42 13.43 -5.53
CA THR A 54 9.35 14.30 -4.36
C THR A 54 10.69 14.23 -3.64
N SER A 55 11.34 15.39 -3.44
CA SER A 55 12.63 15.40 -2.74
C SER A 55 12.46 14.89 -1.32
N MET A 56 13.50 14.28 -0.75
CA MET A 56 13.47 13.83 0.65
C MET A 56 13.13 14.98 1.62
N VAL A 57 13.65 16.19 1.37
CA VAL A 57 13.33 17.38 2.19
C VAL A 57 11.83 17.73 2.11
N ASP A 58 11.24 17.72 0.92
CA ASP A 58 9.81 17.97 0.73
C ASP A 58 8.96 16.87 1.38
N ALA A 59 9.37 15.61 1.21
CA ALA A 59 8.73 14.46 1.84
C ALA A 59 8.87 14.50 3.36
N CYS A 60 9.90 15.14 3.91
CA CYS A 60 10.01 15.30 5.35
C CYS A 60 9.08 16.39 5.88
N ASN A 61 9.01 17.54 5.21
CA ASN A 61 8.23 18.71 5.61
C ASN A 61 6.74 18.61 5.28
N GLY A 62 6.21 17.40 5.09
CA GLY A 62 4.85 17.11 4.59
C GLY A 62 3.67 17.59 5.47
N TYR A 63 3.89 18.53 6.39
CA TYR A 63 2.82 19.33 6.99
C TYR A 63 2.18 20.29 5.98
N GLU A 64 2.93 20.74 4.96
CA GLU A 64 2.43 21.71 3.98
C GLU A 64 1.95 21.07 2.67
N LYS A 65 2.27 19.79 2.42
CA LYS A 65 1.85 19.05 1.21
C LYS A 65 1.47 17.60 1.54
N PRO A 66 0.29 17.10 1.15
CA PRO A 66 -0.19 15.74 1.45
C PRO A 66 0.47 14.65 0.59
N THR A 67 1.67 14.89 0.06
CA THR A 67 2.40 13.92 -0.80
C THR A 67 2.96 12.74 -0.01
N ARG A 68 2.77 12.71 1.32
CA ARG A 68 3.18 11.61 2.19
C ARG A 68 2.04 11.15 3.09
N THR A 69 2.15 9.92 3.56
CA THR A 69 1.36 9.36 4.64
C THR A 69 2.26 8.68 5.66
N VAL A 70 1.83 8.69 6.92
CA VAL A 70 2.49 7.95 8.00
C VAL A 70 1.82 6.58 8.07
N ILE A 71 2.60 5.53 7.81
CA ILE A 71 2.14 4.13 7.89
C ILE A 71 2.23 3.66 9.33
N GLN A 72 3.33 3.97 10.02
CA GLN A 72 3.54 3.55 11.40
C GLN A 72 4.34 4.61 12.16
N VAL A 73 4.07 4.69 13.46
CA VAL A 73 4.86 5.46 14.42
C VAL A 73 5.47 4.47 15.42
N ASP A 74 6.78 4.55 15.63
CA ASP A 74 7.49 3.83 16.69
C ASP A 74 8.28 4.83 17.56
N ASN A 75 7.81 5.01 18.80
CA ASN A 75 8.47 5.83 19.81
C ASN A 75 9.18 5.00 20.90
N SER A 76 9.18 3.68 20.76
CA SER A 76 9.70 2.73 21.74
C SER A 76 11.06 2.11 21.35
N GLY A 77 11.54 2.39 20.13
CA GLY A 77 12.78 1.84 19.60
C GLY A 77 12.65 0.41 19.06
N TYR A 78 11.42 -0.10 18.98
CA TYR A 78 11.06 -1.37 18.36
C TYR A 78 9.67 -1.22 17.73
N PRO A 79 9.47 -1.56 16.44
CA PRO A 79 8.13 -1.57 15.85
C PRO A 79 7.28 -2.54 16.68
N SER A 80 6.31 -1.98 17.40
CA SER A 80 5.44 -2.73 18.31
C SER A 80 4.44 -3.61 17.56
N ASN A 81 4.30 -3.42 16.24
CA ASN A 81 3.46 -4.20 15.35
C ASN A 81 4.19 -4.53 14.03
N PRO A 82 3.94 -5.72 13.44
CA PRO A 82 4.39 -6.00 12.08
C PRO A 82 3.76 -5.00 11.11
N ILE A 83 4.56 -4.56 10.14
CA ILE A 83 4.20 -3.47 9.22
C ILE A 83 3.48 -4.02 7.99
N CYS A 84 3.69 -5.31 7.72
CA CYS A 84 3.02 -6.05 6.67
C CYS A 84 1.53 -6.19 6.94
N ASN A 85 0.76 -6.16 5.87
CA ASN A 85 -0.70 -6.17 5.89
C ASN A 85 -1.32 -4.94 6.59
N HIS A 86 -0.52 -3.90 6.84
CA HIS A 86 -1.05 -2.63 7.30
C HIS A 86 -1.65 -1.86 6.12
N VAL A 87 -2.92 -1.51 6.25
CA VAL A 87 -3.64 -0.74 5.24
C VAL A 87 -3.41 0.75 5.48
N PHE A 88 -3.01 1.48 4.44
CA PHE A 88 -2.79 2.92 4.46
C PHE A 88 -3.45 3.59 3.25
N SER A 89 -3.45 4.93 3.28
CA SER A 89 -3.94 5.76 2.17
C SER A 89 -2.88 6.79 1.77
N LEU A 90 -2.71 7.03 0.48
CA LEU A 90 -1.72 7.95 -0.07
C LEU A 90 -2.32 8.70 -1.26
N ASP A 91 -2.21 10.03 -1.26
CA ASP A 91 -2.60 10.89 -2.39
C ASP A 91 -4.04 10.67 -2.90
N GLY A 92 -4.98 10.43 -1.97
CA GLY A 92 -6.39 10.18 -2.30
C GLY A 92 -6.70 8.74 -2.73
N TYR A 93 -5.72 7.84 -2.70
CA TYR A 93 -5.93 6.41 -2.93
C TYR A 93 -5.95 5.67 -1.60
N GLU A 94 -6.99 4.85 -1.42
CA GLU A 94 -7.24 4.07 -0.22
C GLU A 94 -6.99 2.57 -0.47
N GLY A 95 -6.93 1.79 0.60
CA GLY A 95 -6.80 0.33 0.50
C GLY A 95 -5.42 -0.13 0.04
N LEU A 96 -4.39 0.71 0.18
CA LEU A 96 -3.00 0.33 -0.08
C LEU A 96 -2.48 -0.51 1.08
N GLU A 97 -1.75 -1.58 0.78
CA GLU A 97 -1.29 -2.55 1.77
C GLU A 97 0.15 -2.96 1.48
N LEU A 98 1.00 -3.01 2.51
CA LEU A 98 2.38 -3.49 2.35
C LEU A 98 2.44 -5.02 2.35
N LEU A 99 3.05 -5.58 1.32
CA LEU A 99 3.36 -7.01 1.23
C LEU A 99 4.85 -7.24 1.50
N CYS A 100 5.19 -8.20 2.36
CA CYS A 100 6.56 -8.44 2.79
C CYS A 100 7.03 -9.88 2.56
N ALA A 101 8.34 -10.07 2.47
CA ALA A 101 8.96 -11.39 2.46
C ALA A 101 9.13 -11.92 3.90
N GLY A 102 8.22 -12.79 4.34
CA GLY A 102 8.40 -13.58 5.57
C GLY A 102 7.71 -13.02 6.81
N ASN A 103 7.89 -13.74 7.94
CA ASN A 103 7.39 -13.32 9.25
C ASN A 103 8.37 -12.33 9.84
N GLU A 104 8.04 -11.05 9.78
CA GLU A 104 8.87 -10.02 10.38
C GLU A 104 8.90 -10.22 11.90
N THR A 105 10.09 -10.50 12.42
CA THR A 105 10.32 -10.53 13.85
C THR A 105 10.28 -9.11 14.41
N LEU A 106 9.74 -8.95 15.62
CA LEU A 106 9.78 -7.68 16.36
C LEU A 106 11.20 -7.10 16.34
N GLY A 107 11.35 -5.86 15.90
CA GLY A 107 12.66 -5.19 15.84
C GLY A 107 13.43 -5.27 14.53
N THR A 108 12.93 -5.98 13.52
CA THR A 108 13.56 -5.99 12.18
C THR A 108 12.91 -4.96 11.26
N MET A 109 13.71 -4.31 10.42
CA MET A 109 13.17 -3.41 9.39
C MET A 109 12.32 -4.23 8.41
N PRO A 110 11.16 -3.73 7.97
CA PRO A 110 10.25 -4.51 7.15
C PRO A 110 10.89 -4.87 5.81
N GLN A 111 10.79 -6.13 5.41
CA GLN A 111 11.24 -6.61 4.11
C GLN A 111 10.11 -6.42 3.09
N VAL A 112 9.75 -5.17 2.82
CA VAL A 112 8.68 -4.85 1.88
C VAL A 112 9.08 -5.28 0.47
N THR A 113 8.25 -6.12 -0.14
CA THR A 113 8.45 -6.68 -1.48
C THR A 113 7.45 -6.15 -2.50
N ALA A 114 6.31 -5.64 -2.05
CA ALA A 114 5.25 -5.16 -2.91
C ALA A 114 4.25 -4.26 -2.17
N ILE A 115 3.43 -3.56 -2.95
CA ILE A 115 2.21 -2.91 -2.46
C ILE A 115 1.03 -3.57 -3.16
N ALA A 116 0.00 -3.89 -2.39
CA ALA A 116 -1.30 -4.29 -2.91
C ALA A 116 -2.29 -3.14 -2.78
N THR A 117 -3.27 -3.11 -3.67
CA THR A 117 -4.45 -2.25 -3.59
C THR A 117 -5.66 -3.18 -3.58
N ASN A 118 -6.43 -3.16 -2.49
CA ASN A 118 -7.59 -4.03 -2.31
C ASN A 118 -7.27 -5.53 -2.55
N GLY A 119 -6.13 -5.99 -2.03
CA GLY A 119 -5.68 -7.39 -2.13
C GLY A 119 -5.08 -7.78 -3.49
N THR A 120 -5.03 -6.88 -4.47
CA THR A 120 -4.33 -7.11 -5.74
C THR A 120 -2.98 -6.41 -5.72
N GLN A 121 -1.89 -7.13 -5.96
CA GLN A 121 -0.57 -6.53 -6.06
C GLN A 121 -0.54 -5.49 -7.19
N THR A 122 -0.22 -4.23 -6.87
CA THR A 122 -0.14 -3.13 -7.84
C THR A 122 1.29 -2.66 -8.08
N HIS A 123 2.18 -2.83 -7.10
CA HIS A 123 3.59 -2.45 -7.22
C HIS A 123 4.50 -3.55 -6.74
N ARG A 124 5.69 -3.63 -7.34
CA ARG A 124 6.82 -4.38 -6.83
C ARG A 124 7.81 -3.42 -6.20
N CYS A 125 8.21 -3.71 -4.96
CA CYS A 125 9.18 -2.91 -4.22
C CYS A 125 10.57 -3.51 -4.33
N VAL A 126 11.56 -2.62 -4.44
CA VAL A 126 12.98 -2.96 -4.40
C VAL A 126 13.60 -2.22 -3.24
N GLU A 127 14.29 -2.95 -2.37
CA GLU A 127 15.11 -2.36 -1.32
C GLU A 127 16.28 -1.62 -1.97
N LEU A 128 16.45 -0.36 -1.59
CA LEU A 128 17.58 0.42 -2.06
C LEU A 128 18.81 0.06 -1.23
N PRO A 129 19.99 -0.08 -1.86
CA PRO A 129 21.20 -0.34 -1.13
C PRO A 129 21.41 0.75 -0.08
N TYR A 130 21.52 0.34 1.18
CA TYR A 130 22.04 1.17 2.25
C TYR A 130 23.43 1.66 1.85
N GLY A 131 23.51 2.84 1.24
CA GLY A 131 24.78 3.47 0.89
C GLY A 131 25.53 3.81 2.16
N ASN A 132 26.36 2.89 2.65
CA ASN A 132 27.46 3.10 3.60
C ASN A 132 27.23 4.15 4.70
N GLY A 133 26.10 4.06 5.39
CA GLY A 133 25.83 4.74 6.67
C GLY A 133 24.91 5.94 6.56
N PHE A 134 23.88 5.97 7.41
CA PHE A 134 23.33 7.19 8.06
C PHE A 134 23.11 8.47 7.23
N TYR A 135 23.07 8.45 5.89
CA TYR A 135 22.72 9.61 5.08
C TYR A 135 21.20 9.81 5.10
N SER A 136 20.66 10.04 6.29
CA SER A 136 19.35 10.63 6.43
C SER A 136 19.46 12.10 6.04
N THR A 137 18.53 12.54 5.19
CA THR A 137 18.40 13.93 4.79
C THR A 137 17.80 14.70 5.96
N PRO A 138 18.48 15.71 6.54
CA PRO A 138 17.88 16.53 7.58
C PRO A 138 16.67 17.27 7.00
N CYS A 139 15.60 17.33 7.78
CA CYS A 139 14.35 17.95 7.34
C CYS A 139 14.39 19.48 7.44
N ASP A 140 15.18 19.97 8.39
CA ASP A 140 15.40 21.37 8.67
C ASP A 140 16.86 21.61 9.12
N GLU A 141 17.27 22.89 9.16
CA GLU A 141 18.62 23.30 9.58
C GLU A 141 18.89 23.06 11.08
N THR A 142 17.87 22.67 11.87
CA THR A 142 17.99 22.40 13.31
C THR A 142 18.29 20.93 13.64
N HIS A 143 18.31 20.06 12.62
CA HIS A 143 18.89 18.71 12.63
C HIS A 143 18.32 17.69 13.63
N ILE A 144 17.16 17.94 14.23
CA ILE A 144 16.55 16.94 15.15
C ILE A 144 15.73 15.88 14.43
N THR A 145 15.33 16.14 13.18
CA THR A 145 14.56 15.20 12.36
C THR A 145 15.27 14.93 11.04
N SER A 146 15.23 13.67 10.59
CA SER A 146 15.87 13.29 9.34
C SER A 146 15.12 12.16 8.66
N ILE A 147 15.10 12.16 7.33
CA ILE A 147 14.39 11.16 6.52
C ILE A 147 15.36 10.34 5.69
N SER A 148 15.08 9.07 5.50
CA SER A 148 15.84 8.17 4.64
C SER A 148 14.89 7.38 3.76
N GLN A 149 15.30 7.15 2.51
CA GLN A 149 14.58 6.27 1.60
C GLN A 149 15.06 4.83 1.77
N SER A 150 14.13 3.90 1.90
CA SER A 150 14.42 2.47 2.09
C SER A 150 13.99 1.64 0.88
N PHE A 151 12.85 1.97 0.27
CA PHE A 151 12.32 1.21 -0.87
C PHE A 151 11.81 2.12 -1.98
N ALA A 152 11.89 1.62 -3.21
CA ALA A 152 11.19 2.16 -4.37
C ALA A 152 10.22 1.11 -4.91
N CYS A 153 8.95 1.48 -5.06
CA CYS A 153 7.88 0.59 -5.52
C CYS A 153 7.30 1.08 -6.84
N GLN A 154 7.24 0.20 -7.84
CA GLN A 154 6.82 0.48 -9.22
C GLN A 154 6.06 -0.68 -9.85
#